data_AF-A0A2A4UJ15-F1
#
_entry.id   AF-A0A2A4UJ15-F1
#
_cell.length_a   1.000
_cell.length_b   1.000
_cell.length_c   1.000
_cell.angle_alpha   90.00
_cell.angle_beta   90.00
_cell.angle_gamma   90.00
#
_symmetry.space_group_name_H-M   'P 1'
#
loop_
_entity.id
_entity.type
_entity.pdbx_description
1 polymer ?
#
loop_
_entity_poly.entity_id
_entity_poly.type
_entity_poly.pdbx_seq_one_letter_code
_entity_poly.pdbx_strand_id
1 'polypeptide(L)'
;MNLPKGLKIIRKTNSTDVKLYDTIIVNITDNKVILNNGDWKTNHTRKCMNLALVDKNVVVSQKKGQWLVSFLCKVNGQVTIPFSNSMVIEVA
;
A
#
# COMPACT_ATOMS: atom_id res chain seq x y z
N MET A 1 -10.27 11.51 13.48
CA MET A 1 -9.36 10.35 13.48
C MET A 1 -7.93 10.89 13.38
N ASN A 2 -7.06 10.60 14.34
CA ASN A 2 -5.68 11.11 14.30
C ASN A 2 -4.84 10.23 13.35
N LEU A 3 -4.15 10.86 12.39
CA LEU A 3 -3.23 10.14 11.52
C LEU A 3 -2.03 9.62 12.33
N PRO A 4 -1.51 8.42 12.02
CA PRO A 4 -0.27 7.93 12.62
C PRO A 4 0.88 8.93 12.45
N LYS A 5 1.79 8.96 13.43
CA LYS A 5 2.98 9.82 13.38
C LYS A 5 3.76 9.59 12.08
N GLY A 6 4.09 10.70 11.41
CA GLY A 6 4.83 10.71 10.15
C GLY A 6 3.98 10.45 8.90
N LEU A 7 2.72 10.03 9.04
CA LEU A 7 1.86 9.80 7.88
C LEU A 7 1.34 11.13 7.30
N LYS A 8 1.53 11.33 6.00
CA LYS A 8 0.97 12.45 5.23
C LYS A 8 0.28 11.91 3.99
N ILE A 9 -0.92 12.42 3.70
CA ILE A 9 -1.69 12.07 2.50
C ILE A 9 -1.76 13.32 1.63
N ILE A 10 -1.21 13.24 0.41
CA ILE A 10 -1.15 14.32 -0.56
C ILE A 10 -2.06 13.94 -1.72
N ARG A 11 -3.21 14.61 -1.82
CA ARG A 11 -4.16 14.42 -2.93
C ARG A 11 -3.78 15.34 -4.08
N LYS A 12 -3.64 14.78 -5.26
CA LYS A 12 -3.40 15.46 -6.55
C LYS A 12 -4.61 15.20 -7.45
N THR A 13 -4.67 15.88 -8.59
CA THR A 13 -5.79 15.79 -9.54
C THR A 13 -6.11 14.34 -9.95
N ASN A 14 -5.08 13.53 -10.23
CA ASN A 14 -5.23 12.15 -10.74
C ASN A 14 -4.53 11.10 -9.87
N SER A 15 -4.07 11.48 -8.68
CA SER A 15 -3.35 10.56 -7.82
C SER A 15 -3.41 10.95 -6.34
N THR A 16 -3.16 9.99 -5.47
CA THR A 16 -2.93 10.22 -4.05
C THR A 16 -1.59 9.62 -3.66
N ASP A 17 -0.69 10.46 -3.16
CA ASP A 17 0.58 10.02 -2.58
C ASP A 17 0.43 9.92 -1.08
N VAL A 18 0.77 8.77 -0.53
CA VAL A 18 0.82 8.54 0.91
C VAL A 18 2.28 8.43 1.31
N LYS A 19 2.73 9.42 2.08
CA LYS A 19 4.09 9.50 2.60
C LYS A 19 4.15 9.07 4.05
N LEU A 20 5.15 8.29 4.39
CA LEU A 20 5.56 8.07 5.77
C LEU A 20 6.92 8.74 5.96
N TYR A 21 6.92 9.84 6.72
CA TYR A 21 8.03 10.80 6.78
C TYR A 21 8.33 11.34 5.37
N ASP A 22 9.55 11.13 4.86
CA ASP A 22 9.96 11.63 3.55
C ASP A 22 9.79 10.61 2.41
N THR A 23 9.38 9.39 2.74
CA THR A 23 9.22 8.27 1.81
C THR A 23 7.78 8.13 1.35
N ILE A 24 7.54 8.03 0.03
CA ILE A 24 6.22 7.63 -0.50
C ILE A 24 6.08 6.12 -0.27
N ILE A 25 5.08 5.71 0.51
CA ILE A 25 4.80 4.30 0.81
C ILE A 25 3.66 3.71 -0.03
N VAL A 26 2.74 4.56 -0.50
CA VAL A 26 1.68 4.16 -1.43
C VAL A 26 1.46 5.31 -2.41
N ASN A 27 1.35 5.00 -3.69
CA ASN A 27 0.82 5.91 -4.71
C ASN A 27 -0.43 5.26 -5.31
N ILE A 28 -1.54 6.00 -5.29
CA ILE A 28 -2.83 5.54 -5.78
C ILE A 28 -3.19 6.39 -6.99
N THR A 29 -3.58 5.75 -8.08
CA THR A 29 -4.20 6.39 -9.25
C THR A 29 -5.51 5.67 -9.56
N ASP A 30 -6.21 6.08 -10.61
CA ASP A 30 -7.53 5.52 -10.95
C ASP A 30 -7.49 3.99 -11.14
N ASN A 31 -6.48 3.48 -11.85
CA ASN A 31 -6.43 2.07 -12.27
C ASN A 31 -5.32 1.25 -11.62
N LYS A 32 -4.48 1.87 -10.78
CA LYS A 32 -3.35 1.17 -10.14
C LYS A 32 -3.00 1.72 -8.78
N VAL A 33 -2.43 0.84 -7.98
CA VAL A 33 -1.79 1.11 -6.70
C VAL A 33 -0.33 0.71 -6.81
N ILE A 34 0.58 1.61 -6.45
CA ILE A 34 2.02 1.35 -6.36
C ILE A 34 2.38 1.28 -4.88
N LEU A 35 2.92 0.14 -4.44
CA LEU A 35 3.34 -0.10 -3.07
C LEU A 35 4.86 0.04 -2.93
N ASN A 36 5.28 0.82 -1.95
CA ASN A 36 6.69 1.06 -1.63
C ASN A 36 6.88 0.95 -0.13
N ASN A 37 7.93 0.30 0.35
CA ASN A 37 8.26 0.32 1.78
C ASN A 37 9.43 1.26 2.11
N GLY A 38 10.09 1.81 1.08
CA GLY A 38 11.34 2.57 1.23
C GLY A 38 12.42 1.80 1.98
N ASP A 39 12.38 0.46 1.89
CA ASP A 39 13.22 -0.49 2.64
C ASP A 39 12.89 -0.67 4.13
N TRP A 40 11.80 -0.06 4.62
CA TRP A 40 11.33 -0.22 6.00
C TRP A 40 10.23 -1.29 6.12
N LYS A 41 10.60 -2.51 6.52
CA LYS A 41 9.64 -3.62 6.78
C LYS A 41 9.14 -3.65 8.23
N THR A 42 8.50 -2.57 8.69
CA THR A 42 8.01 -2.44 10.07
C THR A 42 6.48 -2.54 10.20
N ASN A 43 6.00 -2.96 11.38
CA ASN A 43 4.57 -2.95 11.70
C ASN A 43 3.92 -1.57 11.51
N HIS A 44 4.66 -0.48 11.78
CA HIS A 44 4.18 0.88 11.58
C HIS A 44 3.95 1.19 10.10
N THR A 45 4.93 0.86 9.25
CA THR A 45 4.81 1.02 7.79
C THR A 45 3.61 0.24 7.25
N ARG A 46 3.44 -1.02 7.67
CA ARG A 46 2.31 -1.87 7.27
C ARG A 46 0.97 -1.26 7.68
N LYS A 47 0.86 -0.78 8.92
CA LYS A 47 -0.35 -0.10 9.43
C LYS A 47 -0.67 1.14 8.60
N CYS A 48 0.33 1.96 8.30
CA CYS A 48 0.17 3.17 7.49
C CYS A 48 -0.27 2.85 6.05
N MET A 49 0.28 1.81 5.42
CA MET A 49 -0.15 1.35 4.11
C MET A 49 -1.61 0.91 4.12
N ASN A 50 -2.00 0.03 5.05
CA ASN A 50 -3.37 -0.50 5.09
C ASN A 50 -4.42 0.58 5.36
N LEU A 51 -4.07 1.65 6.09
CA LEU A 51 -4.96 2.80 6.23
C LEU A 51 -5.22 3.53 4.90
N ALA A 52 -4.24 3.56 4.00
CA ALA A 52 -4.39 4.15 2.67
C ALA A 52 -5.12 3.24 1.68
N LEU A 53 -5.12 1.93 1.92
CA LEU A 53 -5.62 0.92 0.99
C LEU A 53 -7.03 0.42 1.32
N VAL A 54 -7.68 1.00 2.34
CA VAL A 54 -8.99 0.54 2.84
C VAL A 54 -10.05 0.40 1.75
N ASP A 55 -10.05 1.30 0.77
CA ASP A 55 -11.03 1.31 -0.33
C ASP A 55 -10.50 0.70 -1.64
N LYS A 56 -9.34 0.03 -1.62
CA LYS A 56 -8.68 -0.49 -2.82
C LYS A 56 -8.67 -2.00 -2.95
N ASN A 57 -9.32 -2.71 -2.01
CA ASN A 57 -9.29 -4.18 -1.97
C ASN A 57 -7.85 -4.73 -1.97
N VAL A 58 -6.90 -3.98 -1.41
CA VAL A 58 -5.49 -4.38 -1.25
C VAL A 58 -5.16 -4.40 0.23
N VAL A 59 -4.53 -5.47 0.70
CA VAL A 59 -4.13 -5.65 2.09
C VAL A 59 -2.67 -6.07 2.16
N VAL A 60 -1.88 -5.38 2.97
CA VAL A 60 -0.50 -5.73 3.30
C VAL A 60 -0.46 -6.45 4.64
N SER A 61 0.05 -7.67 4.66
CA SER A 61 0.20 -8.50 5.87
C SER A 61 1.65 -8.91 6.10
N GLN A 62 1.97 -9.36 7.30
CA GLN A 62 3.28 -9.92 7.64
C GLN A 62 3.08 -11.26 8.36
N LYS A 63 3.68 -12.33 7.83
CA LYS A 63 3.61 -13.69 8.40
C LYS A 63 5.01 -14.28 8.44
N LYS A 64 5.46 -14.71 9.63
CA LYS A 64 6.82 -15.26 9.86
C LYS A 64 7.94 -14.38 9.29
N GLY A 65 7.84 -13.06 9.49
CA GLY A 65 8.81 -12.08 8.98
C GLY A 65 8.64 -11.69 7.51
N GLN A 66 7.96 -12.51 6.70
CA GLN A 66 7.68 -12.22 5.30
C GLN A 66 6.49 -11.28 5.15
N TRP A 67 6.66 -10.25 4.32
CA TRP A 67 5.57 -9.37 3.92
C TRP A 67 4.85 -9.94 2.72
N LEU A 68 3.53 -9.91 2.78
CA LEU A 68 2.64 -10.42 1.75
C LEU A 68 1.64 -9.33 1.37
N VAL A 69 1.21 -9.34 0.12
CA VAL A 69 0.16 -8.47 -0.40
C VAL A 69 -0.96 -9.35 -0.93
N SER A 70 -2.16 -9.10 -0.44
CA SER A 70 -3.39 -9.74 -0.91
C SER A 70 -4.24 -8.71 -1.65
N PHE A 71 -4.67 -9.02 -2.86
CA PHE A 71 -5.53 -8.13 -3.65
C PHE A 71 -6.47 -8.90 -4.57
N LEU A 72 -7.52 -8.25 -5.05
CA LEU A 72 -8.45 -8.82 -6.03
C LEU A 72 -7.89 -8.63 -7.44
N CYS A 73 -7.55 -9.74 -8.11
CA CYS A 73 -7.17 -9.79 -9.51
C CYS A 73 -8.41 -10.05 -10.39
N LYS A 74 -8.56 -9.32 -11.50
CA LYS A 74 -9.69 -9.49 -12.44
C LYS A 74 -9.82 -10.92 -12.97
N VAL A 75 -8.68 -11.61 -13.15
CA VAL A 75 -8.63 -12.93 -13.82
C VAL A 75 -8.76 -14.08 -12.82
N ASN A 76 -8.13 -13.96 -11.65
CA ASN A 76 -7.91 -15.08 -10.73
C ASN A 76 -8.63 -14.93 -9.38
N GLY A 77 -9.46 -13.89 -9.20
CA GLY A 77 -10.05 -13.57 -7.91
C GLY A 77 -9.00 -13.09 -6.91
N GLN A 78 -9.14 -13.44 -5.63
CA GLN A 78 -8.20 -12.98 -4.60
C GLN A 78 -6.85 -13.69 -4.73
N VAL A 79 -5.78 -12.92 -4.89
CA VAL A 79 -4.40 -13.42 -5.00
C VAL A 79 -3.58 -12.90 -3.83
N THR A 80 -2.65 -13.72 -3.31
CA THR A 80 -1.68 -13.31 -2.30
C THR A 80 -0.27 -13.62 -2.77
N ILE A 81 0.59 -12.60 -2.82
CA ILE A 81 1.98 -12.71 -3.29
C ILE A 81 2.96 -12.03 -2.33
N PRO A 82 4.26 -12.36 -2.39
CA PRO A 82 5.29 -11.64 -1.64
C PRO A 82 5.29 -10.14 -1.98
N PHE A 83 5.40 -9.30 -0.95
CA PHE A 83 5.59 -7.87 -1.13
C PHE A 83 6.97 -7.59 -1.73
N SER A 84 7.02 -6.84 -2.82
CA SER A 84 8.24 -6.23 -3.35
C SER A 84 8.12 -4.70 -3.31
N ASN A 85 9.25 -4.02 -3.08
CA ASN A 85 9.29 -2.57 -3.19
C ASN A 85 9.02 -2.16 -4.65
N SER A 86 8.29 -1.07 -4.86
CA SER A 86 7.84 -0.61 -6.17
C SER A 86 6.93 -1.60 -6.93
N MET A 87 6.24 -2.49 -6.19
CA MET A 87 5.19 -3.35 -6.75
C MET A 87 4.03 -2.50 -7.28
N VAL A 88 3.55 -2.85 -8.47
CA VAL A 88 2.36 -2.26 -9.08
C VAL A 88 1.23 -3.29 -9.05
N ILE A 89 0.06 -2.85 -8.60
CA ILE A 89 -1.18 -3.63 -8.55
C ILE A 89 -2.19 -2.91 -9.40
N GLU A 90 -2.68 -3.57 -10.44
CA GLU A 90 -3.82 -3.07 -11.20
C GLU A 90 -5.09 -3.30 -10.39
N VAL A 91 -5.82 -2.22 -10.12
CA VAL A 91 -7.09 -2.27 -9.40
C VAL A 91 -8.22 -2.16 -10.41
N ALA A 92 -9.22 -3.02 -10.23
CA ALA A 92 -10.36 -3.20 -11.11
C ALA A 92 -11.52 -2.25 -10.80
#